data_AF-A0A836YLR2-F1
#
_entry.id   AF-A0A836YLR2-F1
#
_cell.length_a   1.000
_cell.length_b   1.000
_cell.length_c   1.000
_cell.angle_alpha   90.00
_cell.angle_beta   90.00
_cell.angle_gamma   90.00
#
_symmetry.space_group_name_H-M   'P 1'
#
loop_
_entity.id
_entity.type
_entity.pdbx_description
1 polymer ?
#
loop_
_entity_poly.entity_id
_entity_poly.type
_entity_poly.pdbx_seq_one_letter_code
_entity_poly.pdbx_strand_id
1 'polypeptide(L)'
;MNVKTFSNKHKVTGVTAITVLVALGSCEYRTANSSVPSNYSYESEQVVASEYELLGAKQTGEKTGVAVIRIDGFKLNVSFDFDGIADSYGVAGSDFIAAEITNLAIESVTDLRGNPWNDFTNRDDHKNINILLVGYIDRNHWIEEA
;
A
#
# COMPACT_ATOMS: atom_id res chain seq x y z
N MET A 1 11.15 -13.64 70.61
CA MET A 1 10.86 -14.82 71.46
C MET A 1 11.13 -16.07 70.65
N ASN A 2 11.95 -16.97 71.19
CA ASN A 2 12.32 -18.25 70.61
C ASN A 2 11.39 -19.31 71.22
N VAL A 3 10.62 -20.06 70.43
CA VAL A 3 9.89 -21.24 70.94
C VAL A 3 10.20 -22.42 70.04
N LYS A 4 10.86 -23.39 70.65
CA LYS A 4 11.19 -24.72 70.12
C LYS A 4 10.01 -25.67 70.26
N THR A 5 10.00 -26.65 69.35
CA THR A 5 9.54 -28.05 69.52
C THR A 5 8.03 -28.23 69.72
N PHE A 6 7.35 -29.21 69.14
CA PHE A 6 7.55 -30.65 69.31
C PHE A 6 6.81 -31.49 68.24
N SER A 7 7.39 -32.66 67.97
CA SER A 7 6.80 -33.80 67.25
C SER A 7 5.49 -34.28 67.88
N ASN A 8 4.49 -34.66 67.07
CA ASN A 8 3.75 -35.90 67.34
C ASN A 8 2.98 -36.47 66.15
N LYS A 9 2.80 -37.78 66.26
CA LYS A 9 2.42 -38.76 65.25
C LYS A 9 0.91 -38.76 65.04
N HIS A 10 0.46 -38.80 63.79
CA HIS A 10 -0.79 -39.46 63.43
C HIS A 10 -0.61 -40.25 62.14
N LYS A 11 -0.76 -41.57 62.28
CA LYS A 11 -0.85 -42.53 61.18
C LYS A 11 -2.17 -42.28 60.45
N VAL A 12 -2.12 -42.02 59.15
CA VAL A 12 -3.30 -42.17 58.29
C VAL A 12 -2.91 -43.13 57.17
N THR A 13 -3.52 -44.30 57.25
CA THR A 13 -3.42 -45.44 56.34
C THR A 13 -3.70 -44.99 54.91
N GLY A 14 -2.76 -45.27 54.01
CA GLY A 14 -2.86 -44.95 52.60
C GLY A 14 -4.08 -45.60 51.96
N VAL A 15 -4.90 -44.77 51.32
CA VAL A 15 -5.92 -45.21 50.37
C VAL A 15 -5.47 -44.77 48.99
N THR A 16 -5.55 -45.75 48.11
CA THR A 16 -5.01 -45.89 46.76
C THR A 16 -5.38 -44.73 45.83
N ALA A 17 -4.45 -44.44 44.91
CA ALA A 17 -4.47 -43.35 43.95
C ALA A 17 -5.76 -43.25 43.11
N ILE A 18 -6.31 -42.04 43.01
CA ILE A 18 -7.30 -41.66 41.99
C ILE A 18 -6.53 -41.16 40.78
N THR A 19 -6.55 -41.93 39.69
CA THR A 19 -6.07 -41.52 38.38
C THR A 19 -7.02 -40.49 37.79
N VAL A 20 -6.57 -39.24 37.65
CA VAL A 20 -7.29 -38.20 36.92
C VAL A 20 -7.04 -38.41 35.42
N LEU A 21 -8.03 -38.95 34.72
CA LEU A 21 -8.09 -38.95 33.26
C LEU A 21 -8.65 -37.61 32.79
N VAL A 22 -7.79 -36.69 32.38
CA VAL A 22 -8.20 -35.48 31.64
C VAL A 22 -8.48 -35.91 30.19
N ALA A 23 -9.73 -36.23 29.88
CA ALA A 23 -10.17 -36.36 28.49
C ALA A 23 -10.41 -34.95 27.93
N LEU A 24 -9.40 -34.38 27.27
CA LEU A 24 -9.63 -33.30 26.31
C LEU A 24 -10.21 -33.95 25.05
N GLY A 25 -11.53 -34.14 25.05
CA GLY A 25 -12.26 -34.49 23.84
C GLY A 25 -12.09 -33.37 22.83
N SER A 26 -11.38 -33.65 21.76
CA SER A 26 -11.11 -32.78 20.62
C SER A 26 -12.38 -32.05 20.18
N CYS A 27 -12.35 -30.72 20.10
CA CYS A 27 -13.27 -30.01 19.23
C CYS A 27 -12.95 -30.45 17.80
N GLU A 28 -13.66 -31.46 17.30
CA GLU A 28 -13.65 -31.79 15.88
C GLU A 28 -14.28 -30.62 15.14
N TYR A 29 -13.45 -29.79 14.52
CA TYR A 29 -13.91 -28.83 13.53
C TYR A 29 -14.43 -29.64 12.34
N ARG A 30 -15.76 -29.72 12.20
CA ARG A 30 -16.35 -30.24 10.98
C ARG A 30 -16.29 -29.15 9.93
N THR A 31 -15.42 -29.31 8.94
CA THR A 31 -15.43 -28.48 7.74
C THR A 31 -16.78 -28.68 7.04
N ALA A 32 -17.54 -27.61 6.86
CA ALA A 32 -18.76 -27.67 6.06
C ALA A 32 -18.37 -27.91 4.59
N ASN A 33 -18.69 -29.08 4.05
CA ASN A 33 -18.56 -29.35 2.62
C ASN A 33 -19.72 -28.66 1.88
N SER A 34 -19.41 -27.60 1.13
CA SER A 34 -20.37 -26.97 0.22
C SER A 34 -20.61 -27.91 -0.98
N SER A 35 -21.88 -28.16 -1.32
CA SER A 35 -22.29 -28.95 -2.49
C SER A 35 -22.40 -28.12 -3.78
N VAL A 36 -21.85 -26.90 -3.79
CA VAL A 36 -21.77 -26.09 -5.01
C VAL A 36 -20.65 -26.65 -5.88
N PRO A 37 -20.92 -27.16 -7.09
CA PRO A 37 -19.85 -27.56 -8.00
C PRO A 37 -19.01 -26.33 -8.34
N SER A 38 -17.74 -26.35 -7.96
CA SER A 38 -16.79 -25.29 -8.30
C SER A 38 -16.40 -25.41 -9.77
N ASN A 39 -17.29 -24.96 -10.67
CA ASN A 39 -16.90 -24.66 -12.03
C ASN A 39 -16.63 -23.14 -12.12
N TYR A 40 -15.62 -22.70 -11.39
CA TYR A 40 -14.99 -21.41 -11.65
C TYR A 40 -13.79 -21.72 -12.54
N SER A 41 -13.89 -21.44 -13.84
CA SER A 41 -12.69 -21.25 -14.65
C SER A 41 -12.07 -19.94 -14.17
N TYR A 42 -11.20 -20.00 -13.16
CA TYR A 42 -10.25 -18.94 -12.90
C TYR A 42 -9.16 -19.03 -13.97
N GLU A 43 -9.50 -18.77 -15.23
CA GLU A 43 -8.47 -18.21 -16.08
C GLU A 43 -8.24 -16.81 -15.50
N SER A 44 -7.21 -16.69 -14.66
CA SER A 44 -6.70 -15.38 -14.29
C SER A 44 -6.28 -14.73 -15.60
N GLU A 45 -7.06 -13.78 -16.10
CA GLU A 45 -6.56 -12.85 -17.09
C GLU A 45 -5.23 -12.33 -16.53
N GLN A 46 -4.13 -12.58 -17.24
CA GLN A 46 -2.84 -12.04 -16.83
C GLN A 46 -2.99 -10.52 -16.88
N VAL A 47 -3.18 -9.91 -15.72
CA VAL A 47 -3.12 -8.45 -15.57
C VAL A 47 -1.67 -8.07 -15.79
N VAL A 48 -1.33 -7.73 -17.03
CA VAL A 48 -0.05 -7.14 -17.36
C VAL A 48 -0.09 -5.71 -16.82
N ALA A 49 0.80 -5.40 -15.88
CA ALA A 49 0.92 -4.05 -15.35
C ALA A 49 1.46 -3.12 -16.43
N SER A 50 0.85 -1.95 -16.57
CA SER A 50 1.36 -0.90 -17.44
C SER A 50 2.69 -0.33 -16.93
N GLU A 51 3.59 -0.02 -17.85
CA GLU A 51 4.85 0.64 -17.56
C GLU A 51 4.71 2.17 -17.69
N TYR A 52 5.14 2.91 -16.68
CA TYR A 52 5.10 4.37 -16.66
C TYR A 52 6.50 4.95 -16.50
N GLU A 53 6.87 5.89 -17.36
CA GLU A 53 8.18 6.55 -17.33
C GLU A 53 8.03 8.05 -17.58
N LEU A 54 8.60 8.88 -16.69
CA LEU A 54 8.75 10.30 -16.93
C LEU A 54 9.98 10.55 -17.83
N LEU A 55 9.76 10.94 -19.08
CA LEU A 55 10.84 11.24 -20.03
C LEU A 55 11.47 12.61 -19.79
N GLY A 56 10.70 13.53 -19.22
CA GLY A 56 11.19 14.85 -18.81
C GLY A 56 10.04 15.78 -18.43
N ALA A 57 10.34 16.72 -17.54
CA ALA A 57 9.42 17.77 -17.14
C ALA A 57 10.12 19.12 -17.06
N LYS A 58 9.36 20.18 -17.28
CA LYS A 58 9.83 21.57 -17.23
C LYS A 58 8.78 22.44 -16.56
N GLN A 59 9.21 23.28 -15.62
CA GLN A 59 8.39 24.32 -15.04
C GLN A 59 8.13 25.43 -16.07
N THR A 60 6.86 25.83 -16.22
CA THR A 60 6.42 26.84 -17.19
C THR A 60 5.95 28.12 -16.53
N GLY A 61 5.67 28.09 -15.23
CA GLY A 61 5.32 29.23 -14.39
C GLY A 61 5.59 28.91 -12.92
N GLU A 62 5.20 29.80 -12.00
CA GLU A 62 5.47 29.61 -10.56
C GLU A 62 4.97 28.25 -10.05
N LYS A 63 3.76 27.85 -10.48
CA LYS A 63 3.07 26.64 -10.01
C LYS A 63 2.52 25.78 -11.15
N THR A 64 3.12 25.90 -12.32
CA THR A 64 2.67 25.18 -13.52
C THR A 64 3.85 24.53 -14.24
N GLY A 65 3.58 23.42 -14.92
CA GLY A 65 4.60 22.70 -15.68
C GLY A 65 4.03 21.92 -16.86
N VAL A 66 4.95 21.44 -17.68
CA VAL A 66 4.68 20.50 -18.77
C VAL A 66 5.62 19.31 -18.65
N ALA A 67 5.15 18.13 -19.06
CA ALA A 67 5.95 16.92 -19.05
C ALA A 67 5.64 16.01 -20.23
N VAL A 68 6.57 15.09 -20.49
CA VAL A 68 6.38 13.99 -21.42
C VAL A 68 6.45 12.68 -20.65
N ILE A 69 5.36 11.93 -20.65
CA ILE A 69 5.23 10.63 -20.00
C ILE A 69 5.19 9.54 -21.07
N ARG A 70 5.82 8.39 -20.81
CA ARG A 70 5.63 7.17 -21.59
C ARG A 70 4.72 6.21 -20.83
N ILE A 71 3.72 5.66 -21.53
CA ILE A 71 2.85 4.57 -21.05
C ILE A 71 2.76 3.51 -22.13
N ASP A 72 3.23 2.28 -21.88
CA ASP A 72 3.08 1.11 -22.78
C ASP A 72 3.37 1.37 -24.28
N GLY A 73 4.39 2.18 -24.58
CA GLY A 73 4.76 2.53 -25.95
C GLY A 73 4.05 3.75 -26.55
N PHE A 74 3.29 4.48 -25.74
CA PHE A 74 2.73 5.78 -26.10
C PHE A 74 3.48 6.89 -25.39
N LYS A 75 3.58 8.06 -26.03
CA LYS A 75 4.06 9.30 -25.43
C LYS A 75 2.87 10.21 -25.19
N LEU A 76 2.74 10.70 -23.97
CA LEU A 76 1.74 11.64 -23.54
C LEU A 76 2.44 12.95 -23.22
N ASN A 77 2.08 14.02 -23.93
CA ASN A 77 2.44 15.36 -23.48
C ASN A 77 1.35 15.82 -22.52
N VAL A 78 1.75 16.26 -21.33
CA VAL A 78 0.84 16.69 -20.28
C VAL A 78 1.17 18.10 -19.83
N SER A 79 0.15 18.83 -19.42
CA SER A 79 0.29 20.05 -18.62
C SER A 79 -0.24 19.79 -17.22
N PHE A 80 0.32 20.47 -16.23
CA PHE A 80 -0.07 20.29 -14.84
C PHE A 80 0.10 21.56 -14.02
N ASP A 81 -0.75 21.68 -13.01
CA ASP A 81 -0.63 22.66 -11.93
C ASP A 81 -0.24 21.92 -10.64
N PHE A 82 0.57 22.55 -9.81
CA PHE A 82 1.04 21.96 -8.55
C PHE A 82 1.08 22.97 -7.41
N ASP A 83 0.91 22.47 -6.19
CA ASP A 83 1.00 23.25 -4.96
C ASP A 83 1.85 22.53 -3.92
N GLY A 84 2.29 23.29 -2.91
CA GLY A 84 2.89 22.76 -1.71
C GLY A 84 1.84 22.57 -0.62
N ILE A 85 1.73 21.34 -0.11
CA ILE A 85 0.87 21.01 1.02
C ILE A 85 1.71 20.69 2.25
N ALA A 86 1.29 21.20 3.42
CA ALA A 86 1.93 20.84 4.67
C ALA A 86 1.68 19.36 4.98
N ASP A 87 2.76 18.64 5.28
CA ASP A 87 2.76 17.22 5.62
C ASP A 87 3.70 16.96 6.80
N SER A 88 3.59 15.79 7.43
CA SER A 88 4.34 15.44 8.63
C SER A 88 4.48 13.93 8.77
N TYR A 89 5.64 13.46 9.22
CA TYR A 89 5.82 12.04 9.57
C TYR A 89 5.15 11.65 10.90
N GLY A 90 4.41 12.57 11.53
CA GLY A 90 3.65 12.33 12.76
C GLY A 90 4.50 12.34 14.03
N VAL A 91 5.76 12.79 13.95
CA VAL A 91 6.63 13.05 15.10
C VAL A 91 6.96 14.54 15.21
N ALA A 92 7.21 15.03 16.42
CA ALA A 92 7.48 16.44 16.63
C ALA A 92 8.72 16.91 15.84
N GLY A 93 8.57 18.01 15.11
CA GLY A 93 9.63 18.58 14.27
C GLY A 93 9.87 17.87 12.94
N SER A 94 8.90 17.06 12.49
CA SER A 94 8.95 16.37 11.18
C SER A 94 8.02 16.98 10.14
N ASP A 95 7.63 18.24 10.32
CA ASP A 95 6.76 18.95 9.39
C ASP A 95 7.57 19.35 8.15
N PHE A 96 6.98 19.18 6.98
CA PHE A 96 7.57 19.53 5.68
C PHE A 96 6.48 19.96 4.69
N ILE A 97 6.90 20.48 3.53
CA ILE A 97 6.00 20.78 2.42
C ILE A 97 6.18 19.70 1.36
N ALA A 98 5.13 18.97 1.05
CA ALA A 98 5.09 17.98 -0.02
C ALA A 98 4.47 18.58 -1.29
N ALA A 99 4.92 18.15 -2.47
CA ALA A 99 4.24 18.49 -3.71
C ALA A 99 2.90 17.74 -3.86
N GLU A 100 1.90 18.46 -4.36
CA GLU A 100 0.64 17.91 -4.83
C GLU A 100 0.34 18.42 -6.24
N ILE A 101 -0.05 17.51 -7.14
CA ILE A 101 -0.62 17.90 -8.44
C ILE A 101 -2.09 18.23 -8.23
N THR A 102 -2.45 19.50 -8.43
CA THR A 102 -3.82 20.00 -8.24
C THR A 102 -4.65 19.91 -9.52
N ASN A 103 -3.99 19.86 -10.67
CA ASN A 103 -4.62 19.69 -11.98
C ASN A 103 -3.68 18.97 -12.94
N LEU A 104 -4.22 18.05 -13.75
CA LEU A 104 -3.49 17.31 -14.79
C LEU A 104 -4.33 17.30 -16.06
N ALA A 105 -3.74 17.72 -17.18
CA ALA A 105 -4.35 17.61 -18.49
C ALA A 105 -3.47 16.79 -19.45
N ILE A 106 -4.09 15.84 -20.15
CA ILE A 106 -3.47 15.12 -21.26
C ILE A 106 -3.67 15.96 -22.53
N GLU A 107 -2.61 16.63 -22.98
CA GLU A 107 -2.66 17.55 -24.13
C GLU A 107 -2.66 16.80 -25.46
N SER A 108 -1.86 15.74 -25.54
CA SER A 108 -1.76 14.90 -26.73
C SER A 108 -1.18 13.54 -26.40
N VAL A 109 -1.60 12.55 -27.18
CA VAL A 109 -1.06 11.19 -27.13
C VAL A 109 -0.54 10.84 -28.52
N THR A 110 0.65 10.26 -28.57
CA THR A 110 1.22 9.72 -29.81
C THR A 110 1.80 8.33 -29.61
N ASP A 111 1.75 7.49 -30.64
CA ASP A 111 2.54 6.26 -30.66
C ASP A 111 4.06 6.55 -30.74
N LEU A 112 4.91 5.52 -30.68
CA LEU A 112 6.37 5.69 -30.80
C LEU A 112 6.83 6.27 -32.14
N ARG A 113 5.98 6.24 -33.18
CA ARG A 113 6.26 6.79 -34.51
C ARG A 113 5.80 8.25 -34.63
N GLY A 114 5.17 8.80 -33.60
CA GLY A 114 4.64 10.17 -33.56
C GLY A 114 3.25 10.32 -34.18
N ASN A 115 2.55 9.21 -34.48
CA ASN A 115 1.18 9.30 -34.98
C ASN A 115 0.24 9.68 -33.82
N PRO A 116 -0.71 10.59 -34.02
CA PRO A 116 -1.66 10.99 -32.98
C PRO A 116 -2.57 9.82 -32.61
N TRP A 117 -2.95 9.76 -31.32
CA TRP A 117 -3.87 8.79 -30.76
C TRP A 117 -4.88 9.49 -29.85
N ASN A 118 -6.04 8.85 -29.65
CA ASN A 118 -6.99 9.31 -28.64
C ASN A 118 -6.41 9.13 -27.23
N ASP A 119 -6.83 9.98 -26.31
CA ASP A 119 -6.58 9.75 -24.89
C ASP A 119 -7.27 8.44 -24.46
N PHE A 120 -6.47 7.49 -24.00
CA PHE A 120 -6.91 6.19 -23.50
C PHE A 120 -6.77 6.09 -21.98
N THR A 121 -6.28 7.14 -21.33
CA THR A 121 -5.95 7.12 -19.91
C THR A 121 -7.21 7.04 -19.06
N ASN A 122 -7.08 6.36 -17.93
CA ASN A 122 -8.11 6.25 -16.91
C ASN A 122 -7.65 6.88 -15.59
N ARG A 123 -8.48 6.76 -14.55
CA ARG A 123 -8.20 7.33 -13.24
C ARG A 123 -6.89 6.82 -12.62
N ASP A 124 -6.55 5.56 -12.80
CA ASP A 124 -5.34 4.98 -12.21
C ASP A 124 -4.08 5.40 -12.99
N ASP A 125 -4.19 5.57 -14.31
CA ASP A 125 -3.14 6.21 -15.11
C ASP A 125 -2.85 7.64 -14.62
N HIS A 126 -3.89 8.43 -14.37
CA HIS A 126 -3.74 9.81 -13.88
C HIS A 126 -3.06 9.85 -12.51
N LYS A 127 -3.41 8.93 -11.60
CA LYS A 127 -2.71 8.80 -10.32
C LYS A 127 -1.24 8.46 -10.49
N ASN A 128 -0.93 7.49 -11.36
CA ASN A 128 0.45 7.07 -11.60
C ASN A 128 1.28 8.20 -12.23
N ILE A 129 0.69 8.97 -13.16
CA ILE A 129 1.30 10.19 -13.71
C ILE A 129 1.58 11.20 -12.59
N ASN A 130 0.59 11.48 -11.72
CA ASN A 130 0.78 12.41 -10.61
C ASN A 130 1.91 11.98 -9.68
N ILE A 131 2.01 10.69 -9.34
CA ILE A 131 3.10 10.17 -8.50
C ILE A 131 4.47 10.42 -9.15
N LEU A 132 4.61 10.20 -10.45
CA LEU A 132 5.84 10.48 -11.18
C LEU A 132 6.19 11.97 -11.17
N LEU A 133 5.20 12.83 -11.36
CA LEU A 133 5.38 14.28 -11.37
C LEU A 133 5.74 14.81 -9.98
N VAL A 134 5.03 14.41 -8.92
CA VAL A 134 5.33 14.77 -7.52
C VAL A 134 6.78 14.39 -7.19
N GLY A 135 7.18 13.15 -7.45
CA GLY A 135 8.54 12.70 -7.16
C GLY A 135 9.62 13.47 -7.95
N TYR A 136 9.28 13.99 -9.14
CA TYR A 136 10.17 14.88 -9.89
C TYR A 136 10.21 16.29 -9.31
N ILE A 137 9.07 16.88 -8.96
CA ILE A 137 8.95 18.21 -8.35
C ILE A 137 9.74 18.26 -7.03
N ASP A 138 9.54 17.27 -6.15
CA ASP A 138 10.22 17.17 -4.86
C ASP A 138 11.74 17.04 -5.05
N ARG A 139 12.18 16.16 -5.96
CA ARG A 139 13.62 15.96 -6.23
C ARG A 139 14.30 17.22 -6.79
N ASN A 140 13.56 18.05 -7.50
CA ASN A 140 14.10 19.25 -8.13
C ASN A 140 13.82 20.54 -7.31
N HIS A 141 13.26 20.43 -6.10
CA HIS A 141 12.97 21.55 -5.20
C HIS A 141 12.18 22.68 -5.88
N TRP A 142 11.10 22.32 -6.61
CA TRP A 142 10.23 23.29 -7.25
C TRP A 142 9.27 24.00 -6.30
N ILE A 143 9.26 23.59 -5.03
CA ILE A 143 8.45 24.18 -3.96
C ILE A 143 9.41 24.72 -2.90
N GLU A 144 9.11 25.91 -2.39
CA GLU A 144 9.89 26.52 -1.31
C GLU A 144 9.73 25.72 -0.01
N GLU A 145 10.86 25.46 0.65
CA GLU A 145 10.89 24.80 1.96
C GLU A 145 10.33 25.75 3.04
N ALA A 146 9.62 25.19 4.03
CA ALA A 146 8.99 25.94 5.13
C ALA A 146 9.99 26.48 6.16
#